data_AF-A0A7Y3MR50-F1
#
_entry.id   AF-A0A7Y3MR50-F1
#
_cell.length_a   1.000
_cell.length_b   1.000
_cell.length_c   1.000
_cell.angle_alpha   90.00
_cell.angle_beta   90.00
_cell.angle_gamma   90.00
#
_symmetry.space_group_name_H-M   'P 1'
#
loop_
_entity.id
_entity.type
_entity.pdbx_description
1 polymer ?
#
loop_
_entity_poly.entity_id
_entity_poly.type
_entity_poly.pdbx_seq_one_letter_code
_entity_poly.pdbx_strand_id
1 'polypeptide(L)'
;AKTEDAMTHLAKQFFDKSIEREYVALVWGNVEADEGTIEGNIGRHPKNRLQNTVFQDDEAEKGKPAVTHFKVLERLGYVTLISCRLETGRTHQIRVHMKYIGHTLFNDERYGGEKILKGTSFTKYKQFVENCFKVLPRQALHARTLGFVHPRTGEAIRLEAPVPEDMELCLEKWRNYSKHTKE
;
A
#
# COMPACT_ATOMS: atom_id res chain seq x y z
N ALA A 1 15.00 -13.59 -11.30
CA ALA A 1 16.37 -13.63 -11.84
C ALA A 1 16.41 -14.53 -13.07
N LYS A 2 17.31 -14.30 -14.03
CA LYS A 2 17.45 -15.16 -15.23
C LYS A 2 18.54 -16.24 -15.10
N THR A 3 19.41 -16.14 -14.11
CA THR A 3 20.46 -17.11 -13.79
C THR A 3 20.44 -17.44 -12.30
N GLU A 4 21.01 -18.58 -11.92
CA GLU A 4 21.11 -19.02 -10.52
C GLU A 4 21.96 -18.06 -9.68
N ASP A 5 23.13 -17.66 -10.16
CA ASP A 5 23.99 -16.67 -9.48
C ASP A 5 23.25 -15.36 -9.22
N ALA A 6 22.50 -14.87 -10.21
CA ALA A 6 21.69 -13.67 -10.04
C ALA A 6 20.56 -13.88 -9.02
N MET A 7 19.97 -15.08 -8.96
CA MET A 7 18.94 -15.41 -7.96
C MET A 7 19.53 -15.35 -6.55
N THR A 8 20.68 -15.99 -6.32
CA THR A 8 21.33 -16.03 -5.01
C THR A 8 21.74 -14.64 -4.52
N HIS A 9 22.37 -13.83 -5.38
CA HIS A 9 22.77 -12.47 -5.02
C HIS A 9 21.57 -11.55 -4.74
N LEU A 10 20.52 -11.61 -5.55
CA LEU A 10 19.31 -10.82 -5.31
C LEU A 10 18.59 -11.29 -4.04
N ALA A 11 18.48 -12.61 -3.82
CA ALA A 11 17.88 -13.16 -2.61
C ALA A 11 18.62 -12.70 -1.35
N LYS A 12 19.95 -12.65 -1.39
CA LYS A 12 20.77 -12.09 -0.30
C LYS A 12 20.45 -10.61 -0.05
N GLN A 13 20.35 -9.78 -1.09
CA GLN A 13 19.96 -8.37 -0.92
C GLN A 13 18.55 -8.20 -0.32
N PHE A 14 17.60 -9.08 -0.70
CA PHE A 14 16.28 -9.11 -0.06
C PHE A 14 16.34 -9.51 1.42
N PHE A 15 17.22 -10.45 1.77
CA PHE A 15 17.45 -10.89 3.14
C PHE A 15 18.11 -9.80 3.99
N ASP A 16 19.14 -9.15 3.45
CA ASP A 16 19.88 -8.04 4.06
C ASP A 16 19.06 -6.73 4.10
N LYS A 17 17.84 -6.73 3.54
CA LYS A 17 16.94 -5.57 3.45
C LYS A 17 17.57 -4.35 2.77
N SER A 18 18.55 -4.57 1.90
CA SER A 18 19.29 -3.50 1.20
C SER A 18 18.59 -2.98 -0.06
N ILE A 19 17.46 -3.58 -0.43
CA ILE A 19 16.69 -3.24 -1.64
C ILE A 19 15.72 -2.10 -1.33
N GLU A 20 15.79 -1.04 -2.13
CA GLU A 20 14.82 0.05 -2.11
C GLU A 20 13.52 -0.42 -2.79
N ARG A 21 12.41 -0.30 -2.07
CA ARG A 21 11.08 -0.59 -2.60
C ARG A 21 10.13 0.49 -2.14
N GLU A 22 9.64 1.27 -3.10
CA GLU A 22 8.66 2.32 -2.87
C GLU A 22 7.38 2.02 -3.64
N TYR A 23 6.26 2.20 -2.95
CA TYR A 23 4.93 2.03 -3.49
C TYR A 23 4.15 3.33 -3.34
N VAL A 24 3.20 3.55 -4.23
CA VAL A 24 2.17 4.58 -4.08
C VAL A 24 0.85 3.89 -3.77
N ALA A 25 0.11 4.44 -2.81
CA ALA A 25 -1.15 3.89 -2.34
C ALA A 25 -2.21 4.98 -2.13
N LEU A 26 -3.45 4.70 -2.53
CA LEU A 26 -4.60 5.49 -2.11
C LEU A 26 -5.29 4.74 -0.96
N VAL A 27 -5.42 5.39 0.19
CA VAL A 27 -6.02 4.82 1.40
C VAL A 27 -7.29 5.55 1.80
N TRP A 28 -8.21 4.83 2.44
CA TRP A 28 -9.39 5.40 3.05
C TRP A 28 -9.02 6.30 4.25
N GLY A 29 -9.71 7.43 4.35
CA GLY A 29 -9.59 8.40 5.44
C GLY A 29 -8.54 9.47 5.22
N ASN A 30 -8.57 10.47 6.08
CA ASN A 30 -7.56 11.50 6.17
C ASN A 30 -6.45 11.02 7.12
N VAL A 31 -5.25 10.75 6.60
CA VAL A 31 -4.11 10.38 7.45
C VAL A 31 -3.56 11.68 8.06
N GLU A 32 -3.68 11.82 9.38
CA GLU A 32 -3.34 13.07 10.06
C GLU A 32 -1.84 13.34 10.07
N ALA A 33 -1.01 12.34 10.38
CA ALA A 33 0.45 12.46 10.37
C ALA A 33 0.99 12.59 8.92
N ASP A 34 1.96 13.48 8.71
CA ASP A 34 2.61 13.65 7.40
C ASP A 34 3.49 12.46 7.01
N GLU A 35 4.04 11.77 7.99
CA GLU A 35 4.82 10.54 7.82
C GLU A 35 4.77 9.70 9.09
N GLY A 36 5.13 8.43 8.97
CA GLY A 36 5.18 7.53 10.12
C GLY A 36 5.71 6.14 9.77
N THR A 37 5.87 5.33 10.81
CA THR A 37 6.31 3.93 10.70
C THR A 37 5.27 3.04 11.33
N ILE A 38 4.89 1.97 10.62
CA ILE A 38 3.98 0.95 11.11
C ILE A 38 4.79 -0.33 11.31
N GLU A 39 4.82 -0.79 12.55
CA GLU A 39 5.52 -1.99 12.98
C GLU A 39 4.53 -3.01 13.55
N GLY A 40 4.81 -4.29 13.31
CA GLY A 40 4.05 -5.39 13.87
C GLY A 40 4.37 -6.71 13.19
N ASN A 41 4.11 -7.82 13.88
CA ASN A 41 4.38 -9.14 13.32
C ASN A 41 3.23 -9.57 12.41
N ILE A 42 3.49 -9.78 11.12
CA ILE A 42 2.46 -10.24 10.18
C ILE A 42 2.47 -11.76 10.09
N GLY A 43 1.29 -12.35 10.29
CA GLY A 43 1.05 -13.78 10.10
C GLY A 43 -0.28 -14.07 9.41
N ARG A 44 -0.58 -15.35 9.24
CA ARG A 44 -1.85 -15.79 8.62
C ARG A 44 -3.00 -15.47 9.57
N HIS A 45 -4.10 -14.91 9.05
CA HIS A 45 -5.26 -14.65 9.88
C HIS A 45 -5.88 -16.00 10.34
N PRO A 46 -6.19 -16.17 11.65
CA PRO A 46 -6.60 -17.47 12.21
C PRO A 46 -7.93 -17.97 11.65
N LYS A 47 -8.91 -17.06 11.48
CA LYS A 47 -10.24 -17.39 10.94
C LYS A 47 -10.35 -17.30 9.41
N ASN A 48 -9.78 -16.25 8.79
CA ASN A 48 -9.83 -16.07 7.35
C ASN A 48 -8.50 -16.46 6.70
N ARG A 49 -8.41 -17.69 6.21
CA ARG A 49 -7.22 -18.20 5.53
C ARG A 49 -6.93 -17.52 4.18
N LEU A 50 -7.60 -16.46 3.76
CA LEU A 50 -7.18 -15.66 2.59
C LEU A 50 -6.49 -14.35 3.01
N GLN A 51 -6.61 -13.96 4.28
CA GLN A 51 -6.06 -12.73 4.84
C GLN A 51 -4.83 -13.00 5.69
N ASN A 52 -4.01 -11.97 5.85
CA ASN A 52 -3.01 -11.88 6.91
C ASN A 52 -3.47 -10.85 7.95
N THR A 53 -2.90 -10.91 9.15
CA THR A 53 -3.18 -9.95 10.23
C THR A 53 -1.88 -9.55 10.92
N VAL A 54 -1.92 -8.40 11.60
CA VAL A 54 -0.89 -8.02 12.57
C VAL A 54 -1.17 -8.78 13.87
N PHE A 55 -0.12 -9.36 14.44
CA PHE A 55 -0.07 -9.91 15.78
C PHE A 55 0.82 -9.01 16.64
N GLN A 56 0.39 -8.76 17.87
CA GLN A 56 1.11 -7.98 18.87
C GLN A 56 1.19 -8.76 20.19
N ASP A 57 2.03 -8.27 21.10
CA ASP A 57 2.16 -8.74 22.48
C ASP A 57 2.31 -10.27 22.56
N ASP A 58 1.46 -10.92 23.37
CA ASP A 58 1.48 -12.37 23.64
C ASP A 58 1.26 -13.24 22.40
N GLU A 59 0.80 -12.66 21.28
CA GLU A 59 0.59 -13.38 20.03
C GLU A 59 1.68 -13.12 18.99
N ALA A 60 2.70 -12.30 19.30
CA ALA A 60 3.71 -11.87 18.35
C ALA A 60 4.42 -13.04 17.66
N GLU A 61 4.62 -14.17 18.35
CA GLU A 61 5.24 -15.39 17.81
C GLU A 61 4.47 -16.03 16.64
N LYS A 62 3.17 -15.72 16.49
CA LYS A 62 2.33 -16.23 15.39
C LYS A 62 2.59 -15.52 14.06
N GLY A 63 3.39 -14.46 14.06
CA GLY A 63 3.75 -13.67 12.87
C GLY A 63 5.27 -13.51 12.70
N LYS A 64 5.66 -12.81 11.64
CA LYS A 64 7.05 -12.41 11.39
C LYS A 64 7.18 -10.89 11.40
N PRO A 65 8.29 -10.33 11.90
CA PRO A 65 8.50 -8.88 11.92
C PRO A 65 8.28 -8.24 10.56
N ALA A 66 7.49 -7.17 10.57
CA ALA A 66 7.18 -6.35 9.40
C ALA A 66 7.26 -4.86 9.74
N VAL A 67 7.88 -4.09 8.85
CA VAL A 67 8.07 -2.64 9.01
C VAL A 67 7.77 -1.94 7.68
N THR A 68 6.83 -1.00 7.72
CA THR A 68 6.43 -0.15 6.59
C THR A 68 6.52 1.31 7.02
N HIS A 69 7.29 2.11 6.30
CA HIS A 69 7.29 3.56 6.47
C HIS A 69 6.33 4.17 5.46
N PHE A 70 5.55 5.16 5.85
CA PHE A 70 4.68 5.89 4.94
C PHE A 70 4.95 7.39 5.00
N LYS A 71 4.64 8.07 3.90
CA LYS A 71 4.63 9.52 3.80
C LYS A 71 3.40 9.96 3.03
N VAL A 72 2.70 10.97 3.52
CA VAL A 72 1.56 11.58 2.85
C VAL A 72 2.06 12.38 1.66
N LEU A 73 1.49 12.08 0.49
CA LEU A 73 1.74 12.82 -0.74
C LEU A 73 0.63 13.85 -1.00
N GLU A 74 -0.63 13.47 -0.74
CA GLU A 74 -1.78 14.33 -1.00
C GLU A 74 -2.98 13.93 -0.14
N ARG A 75 -3.63 14.90 0.52
CA ARG A 75 -4.88 14.67 1.28
C ARG A 75 -6.09 15.13 0.47
N LEU A 76 -7.03 14.21 0.23
CA LEU A 76 -8.19 14.40 -0.66
C LEU A 76 -9.52 14.34 0.10
N GLY A 77 -9.50 14.61 1.41
CA GLY A 77 -10.66 14.58 2.29
C GLY A 77 -10.92 13.16 2.81
N TYR A 78 -11.77 12.40 2.14
CA TYR A 78 -12.14 11.04 2.58
C TYR A 78 -11.15 9.95 2.17
N VAL A 79 -10.11 10.30 1.41
CA VAL A 79 -9.00 9.43 1.05
C VAL A 79 -7.68 10.21 1.11
N THR A 80 -6.58 9.49 1.25
CA THR A 80 -5.22 10.07 1.26
C THR A 80 -4.33 9.29 0.30
N LEU A 81 -3.58 9.99 -0.53
CA LEU A 81 -2.50 9.43 -1.34
C LEU A 81 -1.21 9.43 -0.53
N ILE A 82 -0.58 8.27 -0.41
CA ILE A 82 0.65 8.07 0.37
C ILE A 82 1.70 7.34 -0.46
N SER A 83 2.98 7.58 -0.16
CA SER A 83 4.04 6.66 -0.50
C SER A 83 4.28 5.69 0.65
N CYS A 84 4.73 4.49 0.32
CA CYS A 84 5.07 3.43 1.27
C CYS A 84 6.45 2.86 0.93
N ARG A 85 7.40 2.95 1.86
CA ARG A 85 8.72 2.33 1.75
C ARG A 85 8.79 1.07 2.59
N LEU A 86 9.22 -0.03 1.98
CA LEU A 86 9.29 -1.34 2.62
C LEU A 86 10.70 -1.68 3.11
N GLU A 87 10.86 -1.80 4.42
CA GLU A 87 12.05 -2.41 5.01
C GLU A 87 11.98 -3.95 4.91
N THR A 88 10.80 -4.51 5.18
CA THR A 88 10.51 -5.95 5.05
C THR A 88 9.53 -6.23 3.89
N GLY A 89 9.47 -7.48 3.43
CA GLY A 89 8.59 -7.90 2.33
C GLY A 89 7.63 -9.03 2.69
N ARG A 90 6.76 -8.85 3.69
CA ARG A 90 5.75 -9.88 4.05
C ARG A 90 4.58 -9.89 3.07
N THR A 91 3.93 -11.05 2.95
CA THR A 91 2.74 -11.18 2.08
C THR A 91 1.66 -10.18 2.50
N HIS A 92 1.19 -9.38 1.55
CA HIS A 92 0.19 -8.33 1.76
C HIS A 92 0.58 -7.24 2.78
N GLN A 93 1.88 -7.05 3.06
CA GLN A 93 2.35 -6.19 4.15
C GLN A 93 1.69 -4.80 4.20
N ILE A 94 1.77 -4.03 3.11
CA ILE A 94 1.16 -2.68 3.04
C ILE A 94 -0.35 -2.76 3.28
N ARG A 95 -1.04 -3.71 2.64
CA ARG A 95 -2.50 -3.88 2.75
C ARG A 95 -2.92 -4.14 4.21
N VAL A 96 -2.17 -5.01 4.91
CA VAL A 96 -2.41 -5.38 6.31
C VAL A 96 -2.09 -4.21 7.23
N HIS A 97 -0.93 -3.57 7.09
CA HIS A 97 -0.52 -2.44 7.93
C HIS A 97 -1.47 -1.25 7.80
N MET A 98 -1.87 -0.92 6.58
CA MET A 98 -2.78 0.19 6.34
C MET A 98 -4.17 -0.07 6.92
N LYS A 99 -4.69 -1.31 6.80
CA LYS A 99 -5.90 -1.72 7.52
C LYS A 99 -5.72 -1.66 9.04
N TYR A 100 -4.57 -2.11 9.54
CA TYR A 100 -4.27 -2.17 10.97
C TYR A 100 -4.35 -0.79 11.64
N ILE A 101 -3.85 0.25 10.95
CA ILE A 101 -3.96 1.64 11.43
C ILE A 101 -5.27 2.34 11.04
N GLY A 102 -6.27 1.61 10.53
CA GLY A 102 -7.60 2.16 10.21
C GLY A 102 -7.72 2.86 8.85
N HIS A 103 -6.70 2.76 7.99
CA HIS A 103 -6.62 3.40 6.68
C HIS A 103 -6.52 2.36 5.55
N THR A 104 -7.49 1.44 5.47
CA THR A 104 -7.49 0.37 4.44
C THR A 104 -7.30 0.95 3.04
N LEU A 105 -6.53 0.26 2.19
CA LEU A 105 -6.35 0.63 0.79
C LEU A 105 -7.70 0.74 0.07
N PHE A 106 -7.82 1.75 -0.78
CA PHE A 106 -9.01 1.99 -1.59
C PHE A 106 -9.24 0.81 -2.54
N ASN A 107 -10.49 0.33 -2.60
CA ASN A 107 -10.95 -0.82 -3.37
C ASN A 107 -10.19 -2.14 -3.14
N ASP A 108 -9.64 -2.33 -1.94
CA ASP A 108 -9.03 -3.60 -1.54
C ASP A 108 -10.08 -4.63 -1.09
N GLU A 109 -10.59 -5.42 -2.03
CA GLU A 109 -11.59 -6.47 -1.81
C GLU A 109 -11.21 -7.44 -0.68
N ARG A 110 -9.92 -7.77 -0.58
CA ARG A 110 -9.47 -8.76 0.40
C ARG A 110 -9.52 -8.22 1.80
N TYR A 111 -9.37 -6.92 2.00
CA TYR A 111 -9.25 -6.31 3.32
C TYR A 111 -10.43 -5.41 3.70
N GLY A 112 -11.44 -5.28 2.82
CA GLY A 112 -12.68 -4.53 3.07
C GLY A 112 -12.68 -3.12 2.48
N GLY A 113 -11.70 -2.80 1.63
CA GLY A 113 -11.54 -1.49 1.00
C GLY A 113 -12.48 -1.25 -0.20
N GLU A 114 -13.15 -2.29 -0.68
CA GLU A 114 -14.21 -2.28 -1.71
C GLU A 114 -15.54 -1.73 -1.21
N LYS A 115 -15.61 -1.37 0.08
CA LYS A 115 -16.76 -0.71 0.71
C LYS A 115 -16.44 0.74 0.99
N ILE A 116 -17.47 1.57 1.07
CA ILE A 116 -17.33 2.96 1.52
C ILE A 116 -17.02 2.95 3.01
N LEU A 117 -15.78 3.26 3.39
CA LEU A 117 -15.33 3.25 4.80
C LEU A 117 -15.37 4.64 5.44
N LYS A 118 -15.33 5.70 4.62
CA LYS A 118 -15.31 7.11 5.05
C LYS A 118 -16.17 7.93 4.10
N GLY A 119 -16.80 8.99 4.60
CA GLY A 119 -17.64 9.88 3.81
C GLY A 119 -19.02 10.11 4.40
N THR A 120 -19.96 10.49 3.54
CA THR A 120 -21.35 10.82 3.92
C THR A 120 -22.32 9.73 3.49
N SER A 121 -23.55 9.76 4.03
CA SER A 121 -24.63 8.84 3.66
C SER A 121 -25.38 9.26 2.39
N PHE A 122 -25.00 10.35 1.73
CA PHE A 122 -25.71 10.88 0.58
C PHE A 122 -25.55 10.00 -0.67
N THR A 123 -26.65 9.79 -1.40
CA THR A 123 -26.67 8.97 -2.63
C THR A 123 -25.67 9.43 -3.68
N LYS A 124 -25.48 10.76 -3.83
CA LYS A 124 -24.50 11.33 -4.78
C LYS A 124 -23.07 10.92 -4.45
N TYR A 125 -22.70 10.92 -3.16
CA TYR A 125 -21.37 10.49 -2.72
C TYR A 125 -21.17 8.99 -2.98
N LYS A 126 -22.17 8.18 -2.63
CA LYS A 126 -22.14 6.74 -2.92
C LYS A 126 -21.91 6.45 -4.40
N GLN A 127 -22.67 7.09 -5.28
CA GLN A 127 -22.52 6.95 -6.72
C GLN A 127 -21.14 7.39 -7.22
N PHE A 128 -20.60 8.48 -6.67
CA PHE A 128 -19.24 8.93 -6.97
C PHE A 128 -18.18 7.87 -6.62
N VAL A 129 -18.24 7.30 -5.41
CA VAL A 129 -17.29 6.26 -4.99
C VAL A 129 -17.44 5.00 -5.83
N GLU A 130 -18.66 4.56 -6.12
CA GLU A 130 -18.91 3.39 -6.98
C GLU A 130 -18.31 3.58 -8.39
N ASN A 131 -18.36 4.79 -8.94
CA ASN A 131 -17.70 5.11 -10.20
C ASN A 131 -16.17 5.05 -10.08
N CYS A 132 -15.60 5.49 -8.95
CA CYS A 132 -14.16 5.35 -8.70
C CYS A 132 -13.73 3.88 -8.56
N PHE A 133 -14.54 3.04 -7.90
CA PHE A 133 -14.29 1.60 -7.82
C PHE A 133 -14.30 0.90 -9.18
N LYS A 134 -15.19 1.32 -10.09
CA LYS A 134 -15.23 0.79 -11.47
C LYS A 134 -13.98 1.18 -12.27
N VAL A 135 -13.46 2.39 -12.05
CA VAL A 135 -12.26 2.91 -12.73
C VAL A 135 -11.00 2.19 -12.25
N LEU A 136 -10.91 1.90 -10.95
CA LEU A 136 -9.78 1.22 -10.33
C LEU A 136 -10.27 -0.09 -9.66
N PRO A 137 -10.57 -1.16 -10.41
CA PRO A 137 -11.21 -2.39 -9.92
C PRO A 137 -10.23 -3.35 -9.22
N ARG A 138 -9.33 -2.81 -8.41
CA ARG A 138 -8.28 -3.53 -7.66
C ARG A 138 -7.83 -2.69 -6.47
N GLN A 139 -7.05 -3.27 -5.56
CA GLN A 139 -6.42 -2.49 -4.50
C GLN A 139 -5.59 -1.33 -5.10
N ALA A 140 -5.83 -0.12 -4.60
CA ALA A 140 -5.15 1.09 -5.04
C ALA A 140 -3.71 1.15 -4.51
N LEU A 141 -2.88 0.26 -5.03
CA LEU A 141 -1.47 0.07 -4.66
C LEU A 141 -0.66 -0.15 -5.94
N HIS A 142 0.43 0.57 -6.08
CA HIS A 142 1.33 0.50 -7.23
C HIS A 142 2.78 0.44 -6.77
N ALA A 143 3.56 -0.50 -7.31
CA ALA A 143 5.00 -0.56 -7.07
C ALA A 143 5.68 0.46 -7.99
N ARG A 144 6.14 1.57 -7.42
CA ARG A 144 6.67 2.70 -8.19
C ARG A 144 8.17 2.59 -8.40
N THR A 145 8.91 2.22 -7.37
CA THR A 145 10.38 2.20 -7.42
C THR A 145 10.93 0.85 -6.95
N LEU A 146 11.91 0.35 -7.68
CA LEU A 146 12.74 -0.78 -7.27
C LEU A 146 14.22 -0.42 -7.46
N GLY A 147 14.97 -0.36 -6.37
CA GLY A 147 16.41 -0.11 -6.36
C GLY A 147 17.18 -1.29 -5.77
N PHE A 148 18.23 -1.75 -6.45
CA PHE A 148 19.08 -2.86 -6.01
C PHE A 148 20.47 -2.79 -6.64
N VAL A 149 21.43 -3.53 -6.08
CA VAL A 149 22.76 -3.68 -6.67
C VAL A 149 22.71 -4.77 -7.74
N HIS A 150 23.10 -4.45 -8.96
CA HIS A 150 23.07 -5.40 -10.06
C HIS A 150 23.96 -6.63 -9.74
N PRO A 151 23.42 -7.86 -9.80
CA PRO A 151 24.10 -9.03 -9.25
C PRO A 151 25.36 -9.46 -10.01
N ARG A 152 25.58 -8.93 -11.22
CA ARG A 152 26.78 -9.22 -12.03
C ARG A 152 27.77 -8.06 -12.08
N THR A 153 27.29 -6.83 -12.16
CA THR A 153 28.17 -5.65 -12.36
C THR A 153 28.50 -4.93 -11.05
N GLY A 154 27.73 -5.16 -9.98
CA GLY A 154 27.92 -4.45 -8.71
C GLY A 154 27.43 -3.00 -8.74
N GLU A 155 26.90 -2.52 -9.86
CA GLU A 155 26.40 -1.15 -10.00
C GLU A 155 25.01 -1.00 -9.36
N ALA A 156 24.75 0.16 -8.76
CA ALA A 156 23.43 0.49 -8.25
C ALA A 156 22.47 0.74 -9.43
N ILE A 157 21.38 -0.02 -9.46
CA ILE A 157 20.28 0.15 -10.42
C ILE A 157 19.06 0.67 -9.66
N ARG A 158 18.40 1.67 -10.24
CA ARG A 158 17.11 2.17 -9.78
C ARG A 158 16.14 2.24 -10.95
N LEU A 159 15.03 1.53 -10.83
CA LEU A 159 13.97 1.45 -11.84
C LEU A 159 12.73 2.12 -11.29
N GLU A 160 12.04 2.88 -12.14
CA GLU A 160 10.75 3.48 -11.83
C GLU A 160 9.69 3.05 -12.84
N ALA A 161 8.47 2.81 -12.34
CA ALA A 161 7.29 2.58 -13.15
C ALA A 161 6.29 3.72 -12.91
N PRO A 162 5.82 4.42 -13.96
CA PRO A 162 4.82 5.46 -13.81
C PRO A 162 3.54 4.89 -13.18
N VAL A 163 2.79 5.76 -12.49
CA VAL A 163 1.50 5.37 -11.93
C VAL A 163 0.58 4.95 -13.10
N PRO A 164 -0.08 3.80 -13.01
CA PRO A 164 -0.92 3.29 -14.10
C PRO A 164 -2.16 4.16 -14.30
N GLU A 165 -2.67 4.17 -15.53
CA GLU A 165 -3.78 5.02 -15.98
C GLU A 165 -5.04 4.88 -15.12
N ASP A 166 -5.40 3.66 -14.72
CA ASP A 166 -6.56 3.39 -13.86
C ASP A 166 -6.48 4.14 -12.51
N MET A 167 -5.28 4.20 -11.92
CA MET A 167 -5.03 4.86 -10.66
C MET A 167 -4.98 6.38 -10.84
N GLU A 168 -4.37 6.90 -11.90
CA GLU A 168 -4.39 8.34 -12.20
C GLU A 168 -5.80 8.88 -12.43
N LEU A 169 -6.62 8.19 -13.25
CA LEU A 169 -8.01 8.56 -13.49
C LEU A 169 -8.85 8.57 -12.20
N CYS A 170 -8.58 7.62 -11.30
CA CYS A 170 -9.22 7.58 -9.99
C CYS A 170 -8.79 8.77 -9.11
N LEU A 171 -7.49 9.09 -9.09
CA LEU A 171 -6.96 10.25 -8.35
C LEU A 171 -7.53 11.57 -8.87
N GLU A 172 -7.63 11.75 -10.18
CA GLU A 172 -8.25 12.94 -10.78
C GLU A 172 -9.70 13.12 -10.35
N LYS A 173 -10.49 12.04 -10.30
CA LYS A 173 -11.86 12.08 -9.79
C LYS A 173 -11.91 12.56 -8.33
N TRP A 174 -11.04 12.04 -7.47
CA TRP A 174 -10.95 12.46 -6.07
C TRP A 174 -10.44 13.90 -5.90
N ARG A 175 -9.45 14.33 -6.69
CA ARG A 175 -8.97 15.71 -6.72
C ARG A 175 -10.10 16.68 -7.09
N ASN A 176 -10.88 16.34 -8.12
CA ASN A 176 -12.02 17.15 -8.53
C ASN A 176 -13.09 17.19 -7.44
N TYR A 177 -13.43 16.04 -6.84
CA TYR A 177 -14.40 15.99 -5.74
C TYR A 177 -13.96 16.83 -4.53
N SER A 178 -12.69 16.71 -4.11
CA SER A 178 -12.12 17.43 -2.97
C SER A 178 -12.17 18.95 -3.14
N LYS A 179 -11.89 19.46 -4.35
CA LYS A 179 -11.97 20.91 -4.66
C LYS A 179 -13.38 21.47 -4.42
N HIS A 180 -14.40 20.79 -4.92
CA HIS A 180 -15.81 21.25 -4.82
C HIS A 180 -16.42 21.07 -3.43
N THR A 181 -15.74 20.38 -2.50
CA THR A 181 -16.23 20.18 -1.13
C THR A 181 -15.57 21.15 -0.14
N LYS A 182 -14.51 21.85 -0.56
CA LYS A 182 -13.82 22.88 0.24
C LYS A 182 -14.40 24.29 0.05
N GLU A 183 -15.23 24.47 -0.98
CA GLU A 183 -16.08 25.64 -1.21
C GLU A 183 -17.42 25.45 -0.48
#